data_AF-A0A2V9EYN3-F1
#
_entry.id   AF-A0A2V9EYN3-F1
#
_cell.length_a   1.000
_cell.length_b   1.000
_cell.length_c   1.000
_cell.angle_alpha   90.00
_cell.angle_beta   90.00
_cell.angle_gamma   90.00
#
_symmetry.space_group_name_H-M   'P 1'
#
loop_
_entity.id
_entity.type
_entity.pdbx_description
1 polymer ?
#
loop_
_entity_poly.entity_id
_entity_poly.type
_entity_poly.pdbx_seq_one_letter_code
_entity_poly.pdbx_strand_id
1 'polypeptide(L)' 'MKSALNSTRLRQRQPRLKLDPKRYAIVRACVLERDGWRCQECGSMEGLEVHHMKARGQFGGDVMDNLITLCVGCHGKCH' A
#
# COMPACT_ATOMS: atom_id res chain seq x y z
N MET A 1 33.43 -18.49 -30.58
CA MET A 1 32.65 -19.54 -29.89
C MET A 1 31.68 -18.84 -28.95
N LYS A 2 30.38 -18.87 -29.24
CA LYS A 2 29.35 -18.14 -28.49
C LYS A 2 28.99 -18.96 -27.26
N SER A 3 29.57 -18.63 -26.11
CA SER A 3 29.20 -19.27 -24.84
C SER A 3 28.01 -18.53 -24.24
N ALA A 4 26.87 -19.21 -24.25
CA ALA A 4 25.63 -18.78 -23.61
C ALA A 4 25.82 -18.66 -22.10
N LEU A 5 25.73 -17.43 -21.58
CA LEU A 5 25.57 -17.21 -20.14
C LEU A 5 24.08 -17.37 -19.83
N ASN A 6 23.75 -18.60 -19.44
CA ASN A 6 22.47 -19.01 -18.89
C ASN A 6 22.29 -18.31 -17.53
N SER A 7 21.74 -17.09 -17.54
CA SER A 7 21.39 -16.40 -16.29
C SER A 7 20.03 -16.92 -15.85
N THR A 8 20.05 -17.99 -15.07
CA THR A 8 18.91 -18.36 -14.22
C THR A 8 18.52 -17.12 -13.44
N ARG A 9 17.40 -16.50 -13.83
CA ARG A 9 16.86 -15.31 -13.17
C ARG A 9 16.45 -15.74 -11.76
N LEU A 10 17.39 -15.70 -10.82
CA LEU A 10 17.10 -15.67 -9.41
C LEU A 10 16.20 -14.45 -9.24
N ARG A 11 14.88 -14.69 -9.18
CA ARG A 11 13.88 -13.68 -8.86
C ARG A 11 14.22 -13.25 -7.43
N GLN A 12 15.11 -12.26 -7.32
CA GLN A 12 15.45 -11.61 -6.08
C GLN A 12 14.10 -11.22 -5.49
N ARG A 13 13.68 -11.92 -4.43
CA ARG A 13 12.47 -11.57 -3.71
C ARG A 13 12.80 -10.26 -3.04
N GLN A 14 12.59 -9.16 -3.76
CA GLN A 14 12.81 -7.82 -3.23
C GLN A 14 12.04 -7.74 -1.91
N PRO A 15 12.65 -7.16 -0.86
CA PRO A 15 12.01 -7.07 0.44
C PRO A 15 10.61 -6.46 0.28
N ARG A 16 9.60 -7.07 0.91
CA ARG A 16 8.28 -6.44 1.00
C ARG A 16 8.49 -5.07 1.64
N LEU A 17 8.09 -4.00 0.96
CA LEU A 17 8.26 -2.61 1.40
C LEU A 17 7.29 -2.27 2.54
N LYS A 18 7.41 -3.02 3.64
CA LYS A 18 6.60 -2.90 4.84
C LYS A 18 7.39 -2.11 5.88
N LEU A 19 6.79 -1.04 6.38
CA LEU A 19 7.34 -0.27 7.49
C LEU A 19 7.21 -1.04 8.80
N ASP A 20 8.07 -0.71 9.77
CA ASP A 20 7.85 -1.15 11.14
C ASP A 20 6.54 -0.54 11.68
N PRO A 21 5.91 -1.19 12.67
CA PRO A 21 4.60 -0.77 13.17
C PRO A 21 4.52 0.69 13.64
N LYS A 22 5.61 1.24 14.23
CA LYS A 22 5.61 2.62 14.74
C LYS A 22 5.64 3.61 13.58
N ARG A 23 6.50 3.40 12.59
CA ARG A 23 6.53 4.23 11.38
C ARG A 23 5.24 4.12 10.58
N TYR A 24 4.67 2.92 10.48
CA TYR A 24 3.38 2.74 9.82
C TYR A 24 2.26 3.51 10.53
N ALA A 25 2.23 3.53 11.86
CA ALA A 25 1.23 4.29 12.61
C ALA A 25 1.30 5.80 12.32
N ILE A 26 2.52 6.35 12.20
CA ILE A 26 2.75 7.75 11.82
C ILE A 26 2.22 8.01 10.41
N VAL A 27 2.63 7.20 9.42
CA VAL A 27 2.16 7.34 8.04
C VAL A 27 0.64 7.21 7.96
N ARG A 28 0.05 6.24 8.68
CA ARG A 28 -1.40 6.06 8.75
C ARG A 28 -2.10 7.31 9.28
N ALA A 29 -1.59 7.93 10.34
CA ALA A 29 -2.15 9.16 10.88
C ALA A 29 -2.07 10.31 9.86
N CYS A 30 -0.91 10.48 9.21
CA CYS A 30 -0.74 11.50 8.16
C CYS A 30 -1.69 11.28 6.97
N VAL A 31 -1.93 10.03 6.55
CA VAL A 31 -2.89 9.73 5.48
C VAL A 31 -4.31 10.09 5.89
N LEU A 32 -4.73 9.72 7.10
CA LEU A 32 -6.06 10.06 7.62
C LEU A 32 -6.26 11.57 7.74
N GLU A 33 -5.24 12.29 8.20
CA GLU A 33 -5.26 13.75 8.29
C GLU A 33 -5.31 14.42 6.91
N ARG A 34 -4.46 14.00 5.96
CA ARG A 34 -4.46 14.46 4.57
C ARG A 34 -5.83 14.29 3.93
N ASP A 35 -6.45 13.14 4.17
CA ASP A 35 -7.74 12.74 3.62
C ASP A 35 -8.93 13.36 4.40
N GLY A 36 -8.66 14.23 5.38
CA GLY A 36 -9.66 14.97 6.13
C GLY A 36 -10.57 14.07 6.98
N TRP A 37 -10.06 12.92 7.44
CA TRP A 37 -10.82 11.89 8.17
C TRP A 37 -12.10 11.49 7.42
N ARG A 38 -11.98 11.32 6.10
CA ARG A 38 -13.08 10.93 5.22
C ARG A 38 -12.64 9.87 4.22
N CYS A 39 -13.55 8.97 3.91
CA CYS A 39 -13.44 8.07 2.78
C CYS A 39 -13.28 8.88 1.49
N GLN A 40 -12.22 8.63 0.73
CA GLN A 40 -11.95 9.36 -0.51
C GLN A 40 -12.86 8.96 -1.68
N GLU A 41 -13.63 7.87 -1.54
CA GLU A 41 -14.58 7.41 -2.56
C GLU A 41 -16.01 7.89 -2.30
N CYS A 42 -16.47 7.91 -1.04
CA CYS A 42 -17.87 8.22 -0.71
C CYS A 42 -18.06 9.34 0.32
N GLY A 43 -16.99 9.88 0.89
CA GLY A 43 -17.04 10.97 1.87
C GLY A 43 -17.46 10.58 3.29
N SER A 44 -17.77 9.30 3.55
CA SER A 44 -18.10 8.80 4.90
C SER A 44 -16.99 9.10 5.91
N MET A 45 -17.37 9.41 7.14
CA MET A 45 -16.44 9.62 8.27
C MET A 45 -16.31 8.38 9.17
N GLU A 46 -17.08 7.32 8.88
CA GLU A 46 -17.18 6.14 9.73
C GLU A 46 -16.46 4.93 9.13
N GLY A 47 -15.90 4.09 10.01
CA GLY A 47 -15.25 2.84 9.61
C GLY A 47 -14.04 3.04 8.70
N LEU A 48 -13.19 4.02 8.99
CA LEU A 48 -12.06 4.40 8.14
C LEU A 48 -10.87 3.46 8.26
N GLU A 49 -10.41 2.98 7.12
CA GLU A 49 -9.22 2.15 6.94
C GLU A 49 -8.29 2.78 5.91
N VAL A 50 -6.98 2.53 6.06
CA VAL A 50 -5.98 2.97 5.08
C VAL A 50 -5.69 1.80 4.14
N HIS A 51 -6.03 1.98 2.87
CA HIS A 51 -5.92 1.00 1.80
C HIS A 51 -4.66 1.22 0.97
N HIS A 52 -4.05 0.13 0.49
CA HIS A 52 -2.94 0.16 -0.45
C HIS A 52 -3.46 0.13 -1.89
N MET A 53 -3.34 1.24 -2.63
CA MET A 53 -3.74 1.30 -4.04
C MET A 53 -2.99 0.29 -4.90
N LYS A 54 -1.67 0.18 -4.71
CA LYS A 54 -0.86 -0.94 -5.20
C LYS A 54 -0.67 -1.93 -4.06
N ALA A 55 -1.12 -3.17 -4.27
CA ALA A 55 -0.97 -4.22 -3.28
C ALA A 55 0.50 -4.46 -2.89
N ARG A 56 0.74 -4.80 -1.62
CA ARG A 56 2.09 -5.14 -1.10
C ARG A 56 2.77 -6.26 -1.87
N GLY A 57 1.99 -7.24 -2.36
CA GLY A 57 2.50 -8.35 -3.19
C GLY A 57 2.98 -7.91 -4.58
N GLN A 58 2.56 -6.73 -5.04
CA GLN A 58 2.97 -6.10 -6.31
C GLN A 58 4.00 -4.98 -6.09
N PHE A 59 4.74 -5.01 -4.97
CA PHE A 59 5.71 -3.98 -4.59
C PHE A 59 5.09 -2.61 -4.28
N GLY A 60 3.83 -2.58 -3.84
CA GLY A 60 3.27 -1.39 -3.22
C GLY A 60 3.76 -1.23 -1.79
N GLY A 61 4.46 -0.14 -1.50
CA GLY A 61 4.99 0.14 -0.16
C GLY A 61 4.01 0.87 0.74
N ASP A 62 4.36 0.98 2.02
CA ASP A 62 3.68 1.85 2.99
C ASP A 62 4.11 3.33 2.81
N VAL A 63 3.93 3.88 1.62
CA VAL A 63 4.25 5.28 1.27
C VAL A 63 2.98 6.08 1.08
N MET A 64 2.97 7.36 1.46
CA MET A 64 1.79 8.24 1.41
C MET A 64 1.03 8.18 0.07
N ASP A 65 1.76 8.19 -1.05
CA ASP A 65 1.20 8.21 -2.40
C ASP A 65 0.59 6.86 -2.82
N ASN A 66 0.88 5.79 -2.09
CA ASN A 66 0.30 4.46 -2.31
C ASN A 66 -0.85 4.15 -1.34
N LEU A 67 -1.16 5.09 -0.44
CA LEU A 67 -2.13 4.90 0.63
C LEU A 67 -3.29 5.87 0.48
N ILE A 68 -4.50 5.37 0.71
CA ILE A 68 -5.75 6.14 0.61
C ILE A 68 -6.72 5.73 1.71
N THR A 69 -7.43 6.69 2.28
CA THR A 69 -8.46 6.45 3.30
C THR A 69 -9.76 6.02 2.66
N LEU A 70 -10.27 4.84 3.02
CA LEU A 70 -11.57 4.31 2.58
C LEU A 70 -12.41 3.89 3.80
N CYS A 71 -13.74 4.00 3.70
CA CYS A 71 -14.60 3.33 4.68
C CYS A 71 -14.63 1.82 4.41
N VAL A 72 -14.99 1.01 5.41
CA VAL A 72 -15.11 -0.46 5.27
C VAL A 72 -15.93 -0.87 4.04
N GLY A 73 -17.03 -0.16 3.75
CA GLY A 73 -17.90 -0.45 2.61
C GLY A 73 -17.26 -0.17 1.24
N CYS A 74 -16.44 0.87 1.12
CA CYS A 74 -15.66 1.12 -0.11
C CYS A 74 -14.42 0.23 -0.17
N HIS A 75 -13.76 0.02 0.96
CA HIS A 75 -12.58 -0.84 1.07
C HIS A 75 -12.87 -2.27 0.59
N GLY A 76 -14.01 -2.84 0.98
CA GLY A 76 -14.44 -4.17 0.53
C GLY A 76 -14.76 -4.27 -0.97
N LYS A 77 -14.96 -3.16 -1.69
CA LYS A 77 -15.15 -3.17 -3.16
C LYS A 77 -13.83 -3.19 -3.92
N CYS A 78 -12.71 -2.88 -3.25
CA CYS A 78 -11.37 -2.82 -3.85
C CYS A 78 -10.60 -4.15 -3.75
N HIS A 79 -11.09 -5.12 -2.98
CA HIS A 79 -10.54 -6.48 -2.86
C HIS A 79 -11.38 -7.48 -3.64
#